data_AF-A0A527YYX8-F1
#
_entry.id   AF-A0A527YYX8-F1
#
_cell.length_a   1.000
_cell.length_b   1.000
_cell.length_c   1.000
_cell.angle_alpha   90.00
_cell.angle_beta   90.00
_cell.angle_gamma   90.00
#
_symmetry.space_group_name_H-M   'P 1'
#
loop_
_entity.id
_entity.type
_entity.pdbx_description
1 polymer ?
#
loop_
_entity_poly.entity_id
_entity_poly.type
_entity_poly.pdbx_seq_one_letter_code
_entity_poly.pdbx_strand_id
1 'polypeptide(L)' 'MGGLRFIDLFAGLGGFHQALDRLGHECVFASELDPLLAALYERNFGIKPVGDIRKAYVEVPAHDIL' A
#
# COMPACT_ATOMS: atom_id res chain seq x y z
N MET A 1 2.35 22.41 -1.16
CA MET A 1 1.87 21.53 -2.26
C MET A 1 1.27 20.31 -1.57
N GLY A 2 0.03 19.95 -1.90
CA GLY A 2 -0.64 18.80 -1.26
C GLY A 2 0.03 17.48 -1.67
N GLY A 3 0.12 16.53 -0.74
CA GLY A 3 0.60 15.18 -1.04
C GLY A 3 -0.37 14.44 -1.98
N LEU A 4 0.17 13.63 -2.89
CA LEU A 4 -0.60 12.72 -3.72
C LEU A 4 -0.99 11.47 -2.91
N ARG A 5 -2.09 10.84 -3.28
CA ARG A 5 -2.57 9.58 -2.73
C ARG A 5 -2.12 8.44 -3.62
N PHE A 6 -1.50 7.41 -3.04
CA PHE A 6 -1.07 6.24 -3.80
C PHE A 6 -1.62 4.94 -3.21
N ILE A 7 -1.64 3.90 -4.03
CA ILE A 7 -1.88 2.53 -3.61
C ILE A 7 -0.62 1.69 -3.84
N ASP A 8 -0.43 0.64 -3.05
CA ASP A 8 0.75 -0.22 -3.12
C ASP A 8 0.30 -1.66 -3.40
N LEU A 9 0.21 -2.00 -4.69
CA LEU A 9 -0.14 -3.35 -5.13
C LEU A 9 1.11 -4.23 -5.20
N PHE A 10 0.99 -5.49 -4.78
CA PHE A 10 2.13 -6.41 -4.67
C PHE A 10 3.22 -5.82 -3.76
N ALA A 11 2.76 -5.30 -2.61
CA ALA A 11 3.52 -4.37 -1.78
C ALA A 11 4.86 -4.94 -1.29
N GLY A 12 4.95 -6.27 -1.15
CA GLY A 12 6.13 -6.97 -0.69
C GLY A 12 6.63 -6.43 0.65
N LEU A 13 7.88 -5.97 0.68
CA LEU A 13 8.49 -5.33 1.85
C LEU A 13 8.15 -3.82 1.97
N GLY A 14 7.45 -3.23 0.99
CA GLY A 14 7.04 -1.83 0.95
C GLY A 14 8.11 -0.86 0.45
N GLY A 15 8.89 -1.26 -0.56
CA GLY A 15 9.87 -0.37 -1.18
C GLY A 15 9.22 0.85 -1.85
N PHE A 16 8.07 0.65 -2.51
CA PHE A 16 7.32 1.73 -3.16
C PHE A 16 6.71 2.69 -2.13
N HIS A 17 6.09 2.14 -1.07
CA HIS A 17 5.66 2.92 0.09
C HIS A 17 6.77 3.80 0.63
N GLN A 18 7.93 3.21 0.94
CA GLN A 18 9.04 3.95 1.53
C GLN A 18 9.54 5.09 0.65
N ALA A 19 9.47 4.94 -0.68
CA ALA A 19 9.88 5.97 -1.62
C ALA A 19 8.87 7.13 -1.65
N LEU A 20 7.57 6.84 -1.77
CA LEU A 20 6.53 7.85 -1.89
C LEU A 20 6.25 8.56 -0.56
N ASP A 21 6.29 7.85 0.57
CA ASP A 21 6.15 8.43 1.91
C ASP A 21 7.27 9.46 2.18
N ARG A 22 8.52 9.14 1.81
CA ARG A 22 9.65 10.09 1.89
C ARG A 22 9.49 11.34 1.02
N LEU A 23 8.69 11.25 -0.05
CA LEU A 23 8.36 12.38 -0.92
C LEU A 23 7.12 13.15 -0.42
N GLY A 24 6.53 12.75 0.71
CA GLY A 24 5.37 13.40 1.31
C GLY A 24 4.04 12.99 0.67
N HIS A 25 3.96 11.79 0.11
CA HIS A 25 2.72 11.22 -0.44
C HIS A 25 2.10 10.23 0.56
N GLU A 26 0.79 10.00 0.45
CA GLU A 26 0.02 9.19 1.39
C GLU A 26 -0.39 7.85 0.78
N CYS A 27 -0.03 6.74 1.44
CA CYS A 27 -0.53 5.41 1.07
C CYS A 27 -1.96 5.25 1.60
N VAL A 28 -2.92 5.03 0.69
CA VAL A 28 -4.34 4.87 1.06
C VAL A 28 -4.87 3.46 0.87
N PHE A 29 -4.06 2.55 0.33
CA PHE A 29 -4.40 1.14 0.14
C PHE A 29 -3.15 0.30 -0.13
N ALA A 30 -3.08 -0.91 0.40
CA ALA A 30 -2.00 -1.84 0.11
C ALA A 30 -2.55 -3.26 -0.09
N SER A 31 -1.93 -4.03 -1.00
CA SER A 31 -2.24 -5.45 -1.23
C SER A 31 -0.95 -6.26 -1.27
N GLU A 32 -0.90 -7.30 -0.44
CA GLU A 32 0.20 -8.27 -0.39
C GLU A 32 -0.40 -9.65 -0.10
N LEU A 33 -0.03 -10.65 -0.91
CA LEU A 33 -0.60 -12.00 -0.85
C LEU A 33 0.11 -12.87 0.18
N ASP A 34 1.42 -12.68 0.36
CA ASP A 34 2.20 -13.43 1.33
C ASP A 34 1.92 -12.91 2.76
N PRO A 35 1.45 -13.78 3.69
CA PRO A 35 1.05 -13.34 5.02
C PRO A 35 2.22 -12.86 5.89
N LEU A 36 3.44 -13.36 5.65
CA LEU A 36 4.62 -12.91 6.38
C LEU A 36 5.01 -11.50 5.94
N LEU A 37 5.02 -11.25 4.64
CA LEU A 37 5.27 -9.91 4.08
C LEU A 37 4.17 -8.93 4.48
N ALA A 38 2.90 -9.34 4.44
CA ALA A 38 1.79 -8.49 4.86
C ALA A 38 1.89 -8.09 6.34
N ALA A 39 2.24 -9.02 7.23
CA ALA A 39 2.46 -8.72 8.64
C ALA A 39 3.67 -7.80 8.88
N LEU A 40 4.75 -7.98 8.10
CA LEU A 40 5.90 -7.08 8.14
C LEU A 40 5.54 -5.67 7.65
N TYR A 41 4.75 -5.57 6.59
CA TYR A 41 4.25 -4.31 6.04
C TYR A 41 3.39 -3.57 7.08
N GLU A 42 2.41 -4.25 7.67
CA GLU A 42 1.56 -3.69 8.72
C GLU A 42 2.38 -3.20 9.92
N ARG A 43 3.39 -3.98 10.35
CA ARG A 43 4.28 -3.59 11.45
C ARG A 43 5.10 -2.34 11.13
N ASN A 44 5.55 -2.18 9.89
CA ASN A 44 6.45 -1.10 9.49
C ASN A 44 5.70 0.20 9.14
N PHE A 45 4.50 0.09 8.58
CA PHE A 45 3.76 1.23 8.02
C PHE A 45 2.39 1.48 8.67
N GLY A 46 1.93 0.61 9.57
CA GLY A 46 0.63 0.74 10.22
C GLY A 46 -0.58 0.50 9.31
N ILE A 47 -0.35 0.07 8.06
CA ILE A 47 -1.39 -0.24 7.08
C ILE A 47 -1.44 -1.75 6.90
N LYS A 48 -2.60 -2.35 7.14
CA LYS A 48 -2.83 -3.77 6.91
C LYS A 48 -3.12 -4.03 5.43
N PRO A 49 -2.29 -4.82 4.71
CA PRO A 49 -2.59 -5.17 3.33
C PRO A 49 -3.82 -6.07 3.23
N VAL A 50 -4.62 -5.89 2.17
CA VAL A 50 -5.92 -6.57 2.00
C VAL A 50 -5.81 -8.03 1.55
N GLY A 51 -4.61 -8.54 1.26
CA GLY A 51 -4.42 -9.88 0.69
C GLY A 51 -4.57 -9.89 -0.83
N ASP A 52 -5.25 -10.90 -1.36
CA ASP A 52 -5.45 -11.15 -2.80
C ASP A 52 -6.24 -10.03 -3.50
N ILE A 53 -5.55 -9.17 -4.26
CA ILE A 53 -6.16 -8.05 -5.00
C ILE A 53 -7.29 -8.48 -5.94
N ARG A 54 -7.25 -9.71 -6.47
CA ARG A 54 -8.32 -10.22 -7.37
C ARG A 54 -9.67 -10.32 -6.67
N LYS A 55 -9.67 -10.38 -5.33
CA LYS A 55 -10.88 -10.42 -4.49
C LYS A 55 -11.25 -9.06 -3.91
N ALA A 56 -10.26 -8.16 -3.74
CA ALA A 56 -10.41 -6.88 -3.05
C ALA A 56 -10.39 -5.65 -3.97
N TYR A 57 -10.31 -5.82 -5.30
CA TYR A 57 -10.20 -4.69 -6.25
C TYR A 57 -11.35 -3.68 -6.16
N VAL A 58 -12.53 -4.11 -5.69
CA VAL A 58 -13.70 -3.24 -5.48
C VAL A 58 -13.55 -2.30 -4.28
N GLU A 59 -12.59 -2.57 -3.39
CA GLU A 59 -12.29 -1.76 -2.20
C GLU A 59 -11.21 -0.70 -2.49
N VAL A 60 -10.61 -0.70 -3.69
CA VAL A 60 -9.55 0.24 -4.06
C VAL A 60 -10.11 1.67 -4.07
N PRO A 61 -9.62 2.58 -3.21
CA PRO A 61 -10.09 3.94 -3.17
C PRO A 61 -9.58 4.75 -4.36
N ALA A 62 -10.17 5.92 -4.60
CA ALA A 62 -9.60 6.90 -5.53
C ALA A 62 -8.16 7.24 -5.13
N HIS A 63 -7.26 7.23 -6.10
CA HIS A 63 -5.83 7.46 -5.93
C HIS A 63 -5.26 8.17 -7.16
N ASP A 64 -4.11 8.82 -6.97
CA ASP A 64 -3.38 9.54 -8.01
C ASP A 64 -2.30 8.66 -8.66
N ILE A 65 -1.75 7.72 -7.88
CA ILE A 65 -0.65 6.83 -8.28
C ILE A 65 -1.00 5.38 -7.90
N LEU A 66 -0.72 4.46 -8.82
CA LEU A 66 -0.83 3.01 -8.64
C LEU A 66 0.56 2.37 -8.63
#